data_AF-A0A852RKJ6-F1
#
_entry.id   AF-A0A852RKJ6-F1
#
_cell.length_a   1.000
_cell.length_b   1.000
_cell.length_c   1.000
_cell.angle_alpha   90.00
_cell.angle_beta   90.00
_cell.angle_gamma   90.00
#
_symmetry.space_group_name_H-M   'P 1'
#
loop_
_entity.id
_entity.type
_entity.pdbx_description
1 polymer ?
#
loop_
_entity_poly.entity_id
_entity_poly.type
_entity_poly.pdbx_seq_one_letter_code
_entity_poly.pdbx_strand_id
1 'polypeptide(L)'
;MTITLDVPYAVLTATRDRWDEAADELDGAWRRLAKVSTSDLSDAVTAAVTAFADPWVDEVKAVARRAQGYAEEFVFFRRLLVLVDQSQAERLRALLPWAERDAAVGEVSWP
;
A
#
# COMPACT_ATOMS: atom_id res chain seq x y z
N MET A 1 -19.71 -16.02 -10.60
CA MET A 1 -18.42 -16.70 -10.36
C MET A 1 -17.75 -15.93 -9.25
N THR A 2 -17.75 -16.46 -8.04
CA THR A 2 -17.19 -15.79 -6.87
C THR A 2 -15.67 -15.86 -6.99
N ILE A 3 -15.00 -14.72 -7.07
CA ILE A 3 -13.54 -14.69 -6.88
C ILE A 3 -13.32 -15.07 -5.42
N THR A 4 -12.95 -16.32 -5.17
CA THR A 4 -12.55 -16.74 -3.83
C THR A 4 -11.17 -16.13 -3.58
N LEU A 5 -11.14 -15.03 -2.83
CA LEU A 5 -9.90 -14.61 -2.20
C LEU A 5 -9.71 -15.49 -0.97
N ASP A 6 -8.56 -16.14 -0.86
CA ASP A 6 -8.20 -16.89 0.36
C ASP A 6 -8.16 -15.97 1.61
N VAL A 7 -7.99 -14.66 1.37
CA VAL A 7 -8.02 -13.61 2.40
C VAL A 7 -9.18 -12.64 2.12
N PRO A 8 -10.09 -12.40 3.09
CA PRO A 8 -11.20 -11.47 2.89
C PRO A 8 -10.73 -10.07 2.47
N TYR A 9 -11.44 -9.44 1.53
CA TYR A 9 -11.07 -8.13 0.99
C TYR A 9 -10.97 -7.03 2.07
N ALA A 10 -11.81 -7.11 3.12
CA ALA A 10 -11.73 -6.21 4.26
C ALA A 10 -10.39 -6.34 5.02
N VAL A 11 -9.85 -7.55 5.13
CA VAL A 11 -8.54 -7.81 5.75
C VAL A 11 -7.41 -7.23 4.89
N LEU A 12 -7.49 -7.39 3.56
CA LEU A 12 -6.52 -6.79 2.64
C LEU A 12 -6.51 -5.26 2.74
N THR A 13 -7.69 -4.64 2.81
CA THR A 13 -7.83 -3.18 2.94
C THR A 13 -7.28 -2.70 4.29
N ALA A 14 -7.67 -3.34 5.40
CA ALA A 14 -7.14 -2.98 6.71
C ALA A 14 -5.62 -3.17 6.82
N THR A 15 -5.07 -4.18 6.13
CA THR A 15 -3.62 -4.42 6.09
C THR A 15 -2.90 -3.36 5.28
N ARG A 16 -3.46 -2.93 4.13
CA ARG A 16 -2.96 -1.78 3.37
C ARG A 16 -2.87 -0.54 4.26
N ASP A 17 -3.95 -0.22 4.96
CA ASP A 17 -4.04 0.99 5.78
C ASP A 17 -3.00 1.00 6.91
N ARG A 18 -2.77 -0.17 7.53
CA ARG A 18 -1.71 -0.32 8.54
C ARG A 18 -0.30 -0.12 7.96
N TRP A 19 -0.05 -0.59 6.74
CA TRP A 19 1.24 -0.38 6.09
C TRP A 19 1.46 1.08 5.70
N ASP A 20 0.40 1.76 5.27
CA ASP A 20 0.41 3.19 4.94
C ASP A 20 0.68 4.03 6.20
N GLU A 21 -0.05 3.77 7.29
CA GLU A 21 0.15 4.43 8.58
C GLU A 21 1.58 4.18 9.13
N ALA A 22 2.07 2.94 9.08
CA ALA A 22 3.42 2.63 9.51
C ALA A 22 4.48 3.34 8.64
N ALA A 23 4.26 3.46 7.33
CA ALA A 23 5.15 4.21 6.44
C ALA A 23 5.22 5.69 6.82
N ASP A 24 4.07 6.32 7.08
CA ASP A 24 3.96 7.72 7.50
C ASP A 24 4.63 7.97 8.86
N GLU A 25 4.41 7.09 9.83
CA GLU A 25 5.04 7.20 11.16
C GLU A 25 6.56 7.11 11.06
N LEU A 26 7.07 6.14 10.29
CA LEU A 26 8.50 5.95 10.05
C LEU A 26 9.09 7.10 9.24
N ASP A 27 8.38 7.63 8.25
CA ASP A 27 8.80 8.79 7.48
C ASP A 27 8.96 10.02 8.38
N GLY A 28 7.99 10.25 9.27
CA GLY A 28 8.09 11.27 10.31
C GLY A 28 9.27 11.03 11.25
N ALA A 29 9.51 9.78 11.66
CA ALA A 29 10.55 9.43 12.61
C ALA A 29 11.96 9.70 12.08
N TRP A 30 12.30 9.23 10.86
CA TRP A 30 13.64 9.47 10.31
C TRP A 30 13.87 10.96 10.06
N ARG A 31 12.84 11.72 9.63
CA ARG A 31 12.96 13.18 9.43
C ARG A 31 13.22 13.92 10.73
N ARG A 32 12.59 13.50 11.83
CA ARG A 32 12.85 14.06 13.16
C ARG A 32 14.27 13.76 13.60
N LEU A 33 14.73 12.51 13.44
CA LEU A 33 16.09 12.10 13.78
C LEU A 33 17.14 12.87 12.98
N ALA A 34 16.95 13.01 11.66
CA ALA A 34 17.85 13.75 10.77
C ALA A 34 17.93 15.26 11.05
N LYS A 35 16.97 15.80 11.80
CA LYS A 35 16.88 17.24 12.13
C LYS A 35 17.21 17.53 13.60
N VAL A 36 17.70 16.54 14.35
CA VAL A 36 18.15 16.75 15.73
C VAL A 36 19.23 17.83 15.73
N SER A 37 19.00 18.91 16.49
CA SER A 37 19.99 19.97 16.65
C SER A 37 21.11 19.52 17.58
N THR A 38 22.35 19.76 17.16
CA THR A 38 23.56 19.54 17.96
C THR A 38 24.29 20.85 18.28
N SER A 39 23.68 22.00 18.00
CA SER A 39 24.32 23.33 18.07
C SER A 39 24.88 23.69 19.45
N ASP A 40 24.25 23.20 20.52
CA ASP A 40 24.58 23.55 21.90
C ASP A 40 25.38 22.44 22.61
N LEU A 41 25.76 21.39 21.87
CA LEU A 41 26.50 20.24 22.39
C LEU A 41 27.99 20.46 22.24
N SER A 42 28.78 19.82 23.11
CA SER A 42 30.24 19.77 22.93
C SER A 42 30.61 18.89 21.73
N ASP A 43 31.75 19.14 21.11
CA ASP A 43 32.22 18.40 19.92
C ASP A 43 32.20 16.88 20.11
N ALA A 44 32.60 16.40 21.30
CA ALA A 44 32.60 14.97 21.61
C ALA A 44 31.19 14.37 21.63
N VAL A 45 30.21 15.12 22.17
CA VAL A 45 28.81 14.68 22.21
C VAL A 45 28.20 14.78 20.82
N THR A 46 28.48 15.84 20.07
CA THR A 46 28.05 15.99 18.67
C THR A 46 28.53 14.83 17.82
N ALA A 47 29.81 14.46 17.91
CA ALA A 47 30.36 13.32 17.18
C ALA A 47 29.65 12.00 17.52
N ALA A 48 29.36 11.76 18.80
CA ALA A 48 28.63 10.56 19.23
C ALA A 48 27.18 10.56 18.74
N VAL A 49 26.49 11.71 18.79
CA VAL A 49 25.11 11.86 18.30
C VAL A 49 25.05 11.65 16.79
N THR A 50 25.97 12.22 16.02
CA THR A 50 26.03 12.02 14.56
C THR A 50 26.34 10.57 14.19
N ALA A 51 27.33 9.96 14.85
CA ALA A 51 27.67 8.55 14.61
C ALA A 51 26.50 7.60 14.93
N PHE A 52 25.63 7.97 15.85
CA PHE A 52 24.40 7.24 16.13
C PHE A 52 23.28 7.58 15.12
N ALA A 53 23.01 8.86 14.88
CA ALA A 53 21.86 9.30 14.11
C ALA A 53 21.96 8.89 12.64
N ASP A 54 23.12 9.06 12.01
CA ASP A 54 23.31 8.83 10.57
C ASP A 54 22.90 7.41 10.11
N PRO A 55 23.42 6.31 10.69
CA PRO A 55 23.03 4.96 10.26
C PRO A 55 21.55 4.68 10.51
N TRP A 56 21.00 5.18 11.63
CA TRP A 56 19.59 4.97 11.96
C TRP A 56 18.65 5.78 11.08
N VAL A 57 19.05 6.97 10.61
CA VAL A 57 18.30 7.74 9.62
C VAL A 57 18.14 6.93 8.34
N ASP A 58 19.23 6.35 7.83
CA ASP A 58 19.20 5.56 6.62
C ASP A 58 18.39 4.27 6.78
N GLU A 59 18.53 3.59 7.92
CA GLU A 59 17.78 2.37 8.21
C GLU A 59 16.28 2.63 8.31
N VAL A 60 15.85 3.60 9.13
CA VAL A 60 14.43 3.94 9.29
C VAL A 60 13.83 4.41 7.97
N LYS A 61 14.57 5.19 7.18
CA LYS A 61 14.16 5.60 5.83
C LYS A 61 13.98 4.41 4.88
N ALA A 62 14.86 3.42 4.94
CA ALA A 62 14.73 2.20 4.13
C ALA A 62 13.50 1.38 4.54
N VAL A 63 13.23 1.27 5.84
CA VAL A 63 12.04 0.57 6.36
C VAL A 63 10.76 1.32 5.99
N ALA A 64 10.73 2.66 6.10
CA ALA A 64 9.60 3.49 5.69
C ALA A 64 9.23 3.26 4.21
N ARG A 65 10.23 3.28 3.32
CA ARG A 65 10.03 3.00 1.89
C ARG A 65 9.50 1.60 1.62
N ARG A 66 9.95 0.61 2.40
CA ARG A 66 9.47 -0.78 2.25
C ARG A 66 8.01 -0.90 2.70
N ALA A 67 7.65 -0.29 3.82
CA ALA A 67 6.27 -0.24 4.31
C ALA A 67 5.34 0.41 3.27
N GLN A 68 5.76 1.55 2.72
CA GLN A 68 5.03 2.22 1.64
C GLN A 68 4.87 1.32 0.41
N GLY A 69 5.95 0.66 -0.03
CA GLY A 69 5.90 -0.28 -1.14
C GLY A 69 4.89 -1.42 -0.91
N TYR A 70 4.78 -1.93 0.31
CA TYR A 70 3.75 -2.93 0.63
C TYR A 70 2.33 -2.37 0.51
N ALA A 71 2.06 -1.16 0.98
CA ALA A 71 0.76 -0.52 0.79
C ALA A 71 0.43 -0.34 -0.71
N GLU A 72 1.42 0.05 -1.52
CA GLU A 72 1.28 0.21 -2.98
C GLU A 72 0.96 -1.12 -3.70
N GLU A 73 1.55 -2.24 -3.27
CA GLU A 73 1.23 -3.58 -3.82
C GLU A 73 -0.25 -3.94 -3.63
N PHE A 74 -0.85 -3.61 -2.48
CA PHE A 74 -2.29 -3.82 -2.27
C PHE A 74 -3.13 -2.95 -3.21
N VAL A 75 -2.72 -1.72 -3.49
CA VAL A 75 -3.39 -0.83 -4.46
C VAL A 75 -3.27 -1.40 -5.88
N PHE A 76 -2.09 -1.90 -6.25
CA PHE A 76 -1.85 -2.51 -7.53
C PHE A 76 -2.70 -3.78 -7.73
N PHE A 77 -2.71 -4.67 -6.74
CA PHE A 77 -3.55 -5.87 -6.74
C PHE A 77 -5.03 -5.55 -6.93
N ARG A 78 -5.55 -4.53 -6.23
CA ARG A 78 -6.93 -4.05 -6.40
C ARG A 78 -7.22 -3.62 -7.84
N ARG A 79 -6.31 -2.88 -8.47
CA ARG A 79 -6.46 -2.46 -9.88
C ARG A 79 -6.49 -3.65 -10.83
N LEU A 80 -5.64 -4.64 -10.60
CA LEU A 80 -5.64 -5.87 -11.39
C LEU A 80 -6.97 -6.62 -11.31
N LEU A 81 -7.54 -6.77 -10.11
CA LEU A 81 -8.85 -7.42 -9.95
C LEU A 81 -9.94 -6.72 -10.76
N VAL A 82 -10.00 -5.39 -10.70
CA VAL A 82 -10.99 -4.59 -11.46
C VAL A 82 -10.80 -4.78 -12.97
N LEU A 83 -9.56 -4.71 -13.46
CA LEU A 83 -9.26 -4.89 -14.89
C LEU A 83 -9.63 -6.28 -15.38
N VAL A 84 -9.30 -7.31 -14.59
CA VAL A 84 -9.64 -8.70 -14.94
C VAL A 84 -11.16 -8.87 -14.95
N ASP A 85 -11.86 -8.41 -13.93
CA ASP A 85 -13.33 -8.50 -13.86
C ASP A 85 -14.00 -7.81 -15.05
N GLN A 86 -13.60 -6.59 -15.38
CA GLN A 86 -14.09 -5.86 -16.56
C GLN A 86 -13.84 -6.65 -17.86
N SER A 87 -12.63 -7.17 -18.05
CA SER A 87 -12.29 -7.95 -19.25
C SER A 87 -13.13 -9.23 -19.38
N GLN A 88 -13.42 -9.92 -18.27
CA GLN A 88 -14.25 -11.12 -18.31
C GLN A 88 -15.72 -10.76 -18.55
N ALA A 89 -16.23 -9.69 -17.94
CA ALA A 89 -17.58 -9.20 -18.17
C ALA A 89 -17.81 -8.83 -19.65
N GLU A 90 -16.86 -8.14 -20.28
CA GLU A 90 -16.89 -7.83 -21.71
C GLU A 90 -16.88 -9.08 -22.59
N ARG A 91 -16.02 -10.06 -22.28
CA ARG A 91 -16.00 -11.36 -22.99
C ARG A 91 -17.34 -12.08 -22.88
N LEU A 92 -17.95 -12.11 -21.70
CA LEU A 92 -19.26 -12.74 -21.50
C LEU A 92 -20.36 -12.00 -22.27
N ARG A 93 -20.37 -10.66 -22.26
CA ARG A 93 -21.30 -9.86 -23.08
C ARG A 93 -21.17 -10.18 -24.56
N ALA A 94 -19.95 -10.37 -25.07
CA ALA A 94 -19.73 -10.70 -26.47
C ALA A 94 -20.37 -12.05 -26.87
N LEU A 95 -20.56 -12.97 -25.93
CA LEU A 95 -21.20 -14.27 -26.13
C LEU A 95 -22.73 -14.22 -26.05
N LEU A 96 -23.32 -13.13 -25.55
CA LEU A 96 -24.78 -12.98 -25.46
C LEU A 96 -25.41 -12.75 -26.84
N PRO A 97 -26.67 -13.17 -27.04
CA PRO A 97 -27.47 -12.78 -28.19
C PRO A 97 -27.49 -11.26 -28.35
N TRP A 98 -27.52 -10.76 -29.60
CA TRP A 98 -27.41 -9.33 -29.89
C TRP A 98 -28.41 -8.47 -29.12
N ALA A 99 -29.65 -8.94 -28.97
CA ALA A 99 -30.70 -8.25 -28.22
C ALA A 99 -30.38 -8.06 -26.72
N GLU A 100 -29.50 -8.90 -26.16
CA GLU A 100 -29.15 -8.94 -24.73
C GLU A 100 -27.77 -8.34 -24.43
N ARG A 101 -27.03 -7.85 -25.45
CA ARG A 101 -25.67 -7.34 -25.28
C ARG A 101 -25.59 -6.05 -24.46
N ASP A 102 -26.63 -5.23 -24.52
CA ASP A 102 -26.73 -3.96 -23.80
C ASP A 102 -27.39 -4.11 -22.42
N ALA A 103 -27.68 -5.33 -21.99
CA ALA A 103 -28.20 -5.59 -20.66
C ALA A 103 -27.23 -5.05 -19.59
N ALA A 104 -27.76 -4.27 -18.65
CA ALA A 104 -26.97 -3.72 -17.56
C ALA A 104 -26.38 -4.87 -16.71
N VAL A 105 -25.08 -4.78 -16.40
CA VAL A 105 -24.46 -5.70 -15.44
C VAL A 105 -24.86 -5.24 -14.05
N GLY A 106 -25.73 -6.02 -13.41
CA GLY A 106 -26.12 -5.85 -12.00
C GLY A 106 -25.34 -6.78 -11.08
N GLU A 107 -25.31 -6.45 -9.78
CA GLU A 107 -24.85 -7.39 -8.76
C GLU A 107 -25.75 -8.62 -8.72
N VAL A 108 -25.16 -9.80 -8.87
CA VAL A 108 -25.88 -11.08 -8.74
C VAL A 108 -25.56 -11.69 -7.39
N SER A 109 -26.52 -11.67 -6.48
CA SER A 109 -26.52 -12.54 -5.30
C SER A 109 -26.98 -13.92 -5.76
N TRP A 110 -26.06 -14.88 -5.78
CA TRP A 110 -26.42 -16.29 -5.91
C TRP A 110 -26.83 -16.84 -4.54
N PRO A 111 -27.91 -17.65 -4.45
CA PRO A 111 -28.28 -18.35 -3.22
C PRO A 111 -27.22 -19.36 -2.80
#